data_AF-A0AAE0E2K6-F1
#
_entry.id   AF-A0AAE0E2K6-F1
#
_cell.length_a   1.000
_cell.length_b   1.000
_cell.length_c   1.000
_cell.angle_alpha   90.00
_cell.angle_beta   90.00
_cell.angle_gamma   90.00
#
_symmetry.space_group_name_H-M   'P 1'
#
loop_
_entity.id
_entity.type
_entity.pdbx_description
1 polymer ?
#
loop_
_entity_poly.entity_id
_entity_poly.type
_entity_poly.pdbx_seq_one_letter_code
_entity_poly.pdbx_strand_id
1 'polypeptide(L)'
;MTVHGRCLMMHVLTDWLHCLTEESTSGGGCSGAYHGWCFNGNGDCKLIPQAAPDGPPVNTLKKVCVAIYPSTVQHDILWFWPNTDPKYKDIIQKKKPPYLPELDDPSSAKLMGSRDFPYGIPVSPGNSRLIWSYPSFFGGWIDKIIPKWIFHIGMDLLVQDSDLSILHVEERKIMNVGPANWQKACFVPTKADAFVVGFRRWLRKYAGGQINWGGKFSEILPPTPPREQLMDRYWSHVVNCRSCNSAYKSLNAVEVILQIISIVSIGVVAATKQSVMSATTRTMAVLMAVVCFAASRWLAHFINKNFHYHDYNHASR
;
A
#
# COMPACT_ATOMS: atom_id res chain seq x y z
N MET A 1 -30.65 32.78 15.58
CA MET A 1 -30.51 31.33 15.81
C MET A 1 -29.19 30.92 15.17
N THR A 2 -28.16 30.77 15.98
CA THR A 2 -26.78 30.54 15.55
C THR A 2 -26.57 29.03 15.50
N VAL A 3 -26.40 28.45 14.31
CA VAL A 3 -25.96 27.07 14.15
C VAL A 3 -24.78 27.05 13.18
N HIS A 4 -23.69 26.49 13.67
CA HIS A 4 -22.34 26.56 13.14
C HIS A 4 -22.17 25.98 11.72
N GLY A 5 -21.50 26.73 10.86
CA GLY A 5 -21.00 26.29 9.55
C GLY A 5 -19.83 25.32 9.62
N ARG A 6 -20.01 24.15 10.26
CA ARG A 6 -19.08 23.01 10.21
C ARG A 6 -19.64 21.88 9.36
N CYS A 7 -19.85 22.14 8.07
CA CYS A 7 -20.08 21.08 7.08
C CYS A 7 -19.28 21.28 5.77
N LEU A 8 -18.43 22.31 5.68
CA LEU A 8 -17.66 22.61 4.46
C LEU A 8 -16.22 22.06 4.48
N MET A 9 -15.83 21.31 5.52
CA MET A 9 -14.42 21.04 5.82
C MET A 9 -14.05 19.57 5.97
N MET A 10 -15.00 18.66 5.69
CA MET A 10 -14.77 17.23 5.73
C MET A 10 -15.00 16.73 4.32
N HIS A 11 -13.96 16.18 3.68
CA HIS A 11 -14.00 15.37 2.45
C HIS A 11 -13.59 15.93 1.08
N VAL A 12 -12.93 17.08 0.92
CA VAL A 12 -12.50 17.48 -0.46
C VAL A 12 -11.45 16.54 -1.12
N LEU A 13 -10.72 15.73 -0.33
CA LEU A 13 -9.82 14.68 -0.88
C LEU A 13 -10.45 13.28 -0.89
N THR A 14 -11.31 12.98 0.07
CA THR A 14 -12.02 11.70 0.16
C THR A 14 -13.17 11.62 -0.84
N ASP A 15 -13.86 12.72 -1.16
CA ASP A 15 -14.93 12.76 -2.16
C ASP A 15 -14.39 12.61 -3.60
N TRP A 16 -13.17 13.09 -3.86
CA TRP A 16 -12.52 12.93 -5.17
C TRP A 16 -12.09 11.47 -5.41
N LEU A 17 -11.53 10.80 -4.39
CA LEU A 17 -11.24 9.37 -4.50
C LEU A 17 -12.53 8.54 -4.50
N HIS A 18 -13.55 8.88 -3.69
CA HIS A 18 -14.82 8.16 -3.68
C HIS A 18 -15.56 8.26 -5.02
N CYS A 19 -15.58 9.44 -5.66
CA CYS A 19 -16.16 9.63 -6.99
C CYS A 19 -15.50 8.79 -8.08
N LEU A 20 -14.20 8.47 -7.96
CA LEU A 20 -13.49 7.62 -8.91
C LEU A 20 -13.63 6.12 -8.57
N THR A 21 -13.92 5.76 -7.33
CA THR A 21 -14.07 4.36 -6.90
C THR A 21 -15.50 3.84 -6.96
N GLU A 22 -16.51 4.71 -6.84
CA GLU A 22 -17.93 4.36 -6.98
C GLU A 22 -18.51 5.10 -8.20
N GLU A 23 -18.44 4.42 -9.34
CA GLU A 23 -18.90 4.90 -10.64
C GLU A 23 -20.43 5.07 -10.65
N SER A 24 -20.92 6.28 -10.31
CA SER A 24 -22.26 6.72 -10.72
C SER A 24 -22.14 7.79 -11.82
N THR A 25 -21.46 7.43 -12.91
CA THR A 25 -21.37 8.28 -14.10
C THR A 25 -22.72 8.29 -14.83
N SER A 26 -23.61 9.20 -14.45
CA SER A 26 -24.72 9.61 -15.32
C SER A 26 -24.37 10.92 -16.00
N GLY A 27 -24.14 10.88 -17.32
CA GLY A 27 -24.04 12.08 -18.16
C GLY A 27 -22.75 12.93 -18.07
N GLY A 28 -21.58 12.31 -17.84
CA GLY A 28 -20.29 13.01 -17.97
C GLY A 28 -19.87 13.89 -16.78
N GLY A 29 -20.52 13.74 -15.62
CA GLY A 29 -20.12 14.35 -14.35
C GLY A 29 -19.91 13.31 -13.25
N CYS A 30 -19.07 13.66 -12.27
CA CYS A 30 -18.88 12.85 -11.06
C CYS A 30 -19.91 13.26 -10.00
N SER A 31 -20.66 12.31 -9.43
CA SER A 31 -21.61 12.55 -8.35
C SER A 31 -21.04 12.10 -7.00
N GLY A 32 -21.09 12.96 -5.98
CA GLY A 32 -20.64 12.61 -4.62
C GLY A 32 -21.60 11.63 -3.94
N ALA A 33 -21.08 10.50 -3.45
CA ALA A 33 -21.86 9.38 -2.90
C ALA A 33 -22.78 9.74 -1.71
N TYR A 34 -22.46 10.78 -0.96
CA TYR A 34 -23.19 11.12 0.27
C TYR A 34 -24.33 12.12 0.07
N HIS A 35 -24.16 13.08 -0.85
CA HIS A 35 -25.10 14.19 -1.04
C HIS A 35 -25.52 14.40 -2.51
N GLY A 36 -25.00 13.61 -3.45
CA GLY A 36 -25.38 13.67 -4.87
C GLY A 36 -24.91 14.93 -5.61
N TRP A 37 -23.92 15.65 -5.08
CA TRP A 37 -23.37 16.83 -5.75
C TRP A 37 -22.63 16.43 -7.01
N CYS A 38 -22.87 17.14 -8.12
CA CYS A 38 -22.24 16.81 -9.40
C CYS A 38 -21.22 17.86 -9.84
N PHE A 39 -20.06 17.40 -10.33
CA PHE A 39 -18.98 18.24 -10.85
C PHE A 39 -18.61 17.86 -12.29
N ASN A 40 -18.16 18.84 -13.09
CA ASN A 40 -17.59 18.57 -14.41
C ASN A 40 -16.07 18.31 -14.33
N GLY A 41 -15.45 17.93 -15.46
CA GLY A 41 -14.00 17.75 -15.57
C GLY A 41 -13.17 19.03 -15.35
N ASN A 42 -13.82 20.19 -15.27
CA ASN A 42 -13.22 21.47 -14.92
C ASN A 42 -13.39 21.82 -13.42
N GLY A 43 -13.84 20.88 -12.59
CA GLY A 43 -14.06 21.11 -11.16
C GLY A 43 -15.21 22.07 -10.83
N ASP A 44 -15.99 22.51 -11.83
CA ASP A 44 -17.16 23.35 -11.61
C ASP A 44 -18.32 22.53 -11.06
N CYS A 45 -18.97 23.05 -10.02
CA CYS A 45 -20.20 22.48 -9.50
C CYS A 45 -21.34 22.66 -10.52
N LYS A 46 -21.95 21.56 -10.94
CA LYS A 46 -23.09 21.57 -11.87
C LYS A 46 -24.41 21.47 -11.15
N LEU A 47 -24.50 20.61 -10.14
CA LEU A 47 -25.74 20.32 -9.44
C LEU A 47 -25.51 20.20 -7.92
N ILE A 48 -26.37 20.86 -7.16
CA ILE A 48 -26.48 20.73 -5.71
C ILE A 48 -27.93 20.31 -5.42
N PRO A 49 -28.22 19.01 -5.21
CA PRO A 49 -29.60 18.54 -5.06
C PRO A 49 -30.37 19.18 -3.90
N GLN A 50 -29.66 19.65 -2.86
CA GLN A 50 -30.25 20.29 -1.69
C GLN A 50 -30.53 21.79 -1.90
N ALA A 51 -30.07 22.38 -3.00
CA ALA A 51 -30.34 23.77 -3.30
C ALA A 51 -31.80 23.92 -3.75
N ALA A 52 -32.50 24.93 -3.21
CA ALA A 52 -33.85 25.25 -3.61
C ALA A 52 -33.88 25.57 -5.12
N PRO A 53 -34.80 24.98 -5.92
CA PRO A 53 -34.90 25.25 -7.36
C PRO A 53 -35.10 26.74 -7.68
N ASP A 54 -35.80 27.45 -6.80
CA ASP A 54 -36.12 28.88 -6.93
C ASP A 54 -35.14 29.79 -6.16
N GLY A 55 -34.06 29.21 -5.63
CA GLY A 55 -33.04 29.94 -4.86
C GLY A 55 -31.99 30.62 -5.75
N PRO A 56 -31.10 31.44 -5.16
CA PRO A 56 -29.93 31.96 -5.87
C PRO A 56 -29.07 30.81 -6.43
N PRO A 57 -28.42 30.98 -7.59
CA PRO A 57 -27.62 29.93 -8.23
C PRO A 57 -26.34 29.65 -7.44
N VAL A 58 -26.47 28.88 -6.37
CA VAL A 58 -25.38 28.55 -5.45
C VAL A 58 -24.30 27.70 -6.11
N ASN A 59 -24.63 26.99 -7.19
CA ASN A 59 -23.71 26.22 -8.01
C ASN A 59 -22.69 27.08 -8.78
N THR A 60 -22.93 28.39 -8.95
CA THR A 60 -21.97 29.29 -9.61
C THR A 60 -20.96 29.92 -8.66
N LEU A 61 -21.05 29.63 -7.35
CA LEU A 61 -20.13 30.18 -6.36
C LEU A 61 -18.76 29.50 -6.49
N LYS A 62 -17.67 30.29 -6.57
CA LYS A 62 -16.30 29.73 -6.58
C LYS A 62 -15.99 28.85 -5.36
N LYS A 63 -16.68 29.07 -4.24
CA LYS A 63 -16.54 28.29 -3.00
C LYS A 63 -17.09 26.87 -3.11
N VAL A 64 -17.96 26.60 -4.09
CA VAL A 64 -18.49 25.25 -4.33
C VAL A 64 -17.72 24.50 -5.42
N CYS A 65 -16.81 25.15 -6.13
CA CYS A 65 -15.93 24.48 -7.09
C CYS A 65 -14.83 23.70 -6.37
N VAL A 66 -14.40 22.60 -6.98
CA VAL A 66 -13.32 21.76 -6.48
C VAL A 66 -12.02 22.06 -7.21
N ALA A 67 -10.90 21.80 -6.54
CA ALA A 67 -9.58 21.89 -7.14
C ALA A 67 -9.40 20.83 -8.24
N ILE A 68 -8.76 21.21 -9.34
CA ILE A 68 -8.33 20.28 -10.39
C ILE A 68 -6.82 20.17 -10.34
N TYR A 69 -6.33 18.94 -10.47
CA TYR A 69 -4.91 18.66 -10.64
C TYR A 69 -4.65 18.22 -12.08
N PRO A 70 -3.66 18.83 -12.78
CA PRO A 70 -3.24 18.34 -14.08
C PRO A 70 -2.82 16.87 -13.98
N SER A 71 -3.41 16.00 -14.80
CA SER A 71 -3.19 14.55 -14.76
C SER A 71 -2.97 13.95 -16.14
N THR A 72 -2.33 12.77 -16.18
CA THR A 72 -2.15 11.96 -17.38
C THR A 72 -2.01 10.48 -17.00
N VAL A 73 -2.38 9.59 -17.91
CA VAL A 73 -2.14 8.16 -17.77
C VAL A 73 -0.98 7.78 -18.69
N GLN A 74 0.04 7.12 -18.13
CA GLN A 74 1.19 6.64 -18.88
C GLN A 74 1.68 5.32 -18.27
N HIS A 75 1.88 4.30 -19.11
CA HIS A 75 2.20 2.91 -18.71
C HIS A 75 1.20 2.35 -17.66
N ASP A 76 -0.10 2.59 -17.88
CA ASP A 76 -1.18 2.22 -16.95
C ASP A 76 -1.07 2.81 -15.52
N ILE A 77 -0.22 3.84 -15.35
CA ILE A 77 -0.08 4.59 -14.10
C ILE A 77 -0.73 5.96 -14.28
N LEU A 78 -1.61 6.31 -13.33
CA LEU A 78 -2.17 7.66 -13.23
C LEU A 78 -1.16 8.60 -12.56
N TRP A 79 -0.71 9.59 -13.31
CA TRP A 79 0.14 10.67 -12.84
C TRP A 79 -0.69 11.92 -12.62
N PHE A 80 -0.43 12.64 -11.54
CA PHE A 80 -1.00 13.96 -11.33
C PHE A 80 0.04 14.92 -10.75
N TRP A 81 -0.09 16.19 -11.07
CA TRP A 81 0.73 17.26 -10.51
C TRP A 81 0.01 17.87 -9.31
N PRO A 82 0.50 17.71 -8.07
CA PRO A 82 -0.18 18.15 -6.85
C PRO A 82 -0.04 19.67 -6.60
N ASN A 83 -0.30 20.50 -7.62
CA ASN A 83 -0.28 21.96 -7.49
C ASN A 83 -1.37 22.58 -8.39
N THR A 84 -2.22 23.40 -7.77
CA THR A 84 -3.38 24.05 -8.40
C THR A 84 -3.09 25.44 -8.93
N ASP A 85 -1.87 25.96 -8.75
CA ASP A 85 -1.50 27.27 -9.27
C ASP A 85 -1.69 27.31 -10.81
N PRO A 86 -2.42 28.30 -11.35
CA PRO A 86 -2.71 28.41 -12.77
C PRO A 86 -1.49 28.27 -13.68
N LYS A 87 -0.28 28.65 -13.22
CA LYS A 87 0.96 28.48 -14.00
C LYS A 87 1.27 27.02 -14.37
N TYR A 88 0.75 26.06 -13.60
CA TYR A 88 1.01 24.63 -13.78
C TYR A 88 -0.11 23.91 -14.54
N LYS A 89 -1.16 24.60 -15.01
CA LYS A 89 -2.28 23.97 -15.72
C LYS A 89 -1.83 23.07 -16.88
N ASP A 90 -0.84 23.52 -17.65
CA ASP A 90 -0.30 22.79 -18.81
C ASP A 90 1.03 22.07 -18.51
N ILE A 91 1.36 21.86 -17.24
CA ILE A 91 2.67 21.29 -16.84
C ILE A 91 2.88 19.88 -17.42
N ILE A 92 1.82 19.09 -17.52
CA ILE A 92 1.85 17.72 -18.04
C ILE A 92 2.22 17.70 -19.52
N GLN A 93 1.87 18.74 -20.29
CA GLN A 93 2.26 18.85 -21.70
C GLN A 93 3.74 19.26 -21.83
N LYS A 94 4.23 20.10 -20.92
CA LYS A 94 5.59 20.63 -20.92
C LYS A 94 6.62 19.67 -20.31
N LYS A 95 6.21 18.89 -19.31
CA LYS A 95 7.03 17.95 -18.53
C LYS A 95 6.28 16.65 -18.35
N LYS A 96 6.27 15.84 -19.40
CA LYS A 96 5.71 14.48 -19.34
C LYS A 96 6.56 13.60 -18.42
N PRO A 97 5.94 12.63 -17.73
CA PRO A 97 6.69 11.57 -17.08
C PRO A 97 7.64 10.89 -18.09
N PRO A 98 8.85 10.48 -17.67
CA PRO A 98 9.77 9.77 -18.56
C PRO A 98 9.08 8.59 -19.23
N TYR A 99 9.06 8.59 -20.56
CA TYR A 99 8.52 7.47 -21.35
C TYR A 99 9.61 6.44 -21.56
N LEU A 100 9.30 5.17 -21.26
CA LEU A 100 10.23 4.06 -21.31
C LEU A 100 9.65 3.04 -22.30
N PRO A 101 10.06 3.08 -23.57
CA PRO A 101 9.50 2.23 -24.62
C PRO A 101 9.56 0.74 -24.28
N GLU A 102 10.54 0.31 -23.47
CA GLU A 102 10.68 -1.09 -23.08
C GLU A 102 9.58 -1.57 -22.12
N LEU A 103 8.83 -0.66 -21.48
CA LEU A 103 7.69 -1.05 -20.63
C LEU A 103 6.44 -1.42 -21.45
N ASP A 104 6.32 -0.89 -22.66
CA ASP A 104 5.20 -1.19 -23.57
C ASP A 104 5.49 -2.43 -24.44
N ASP A 105 6.73 -2.92 -24.47
CA ASP A 105 7.11 -4.13 -25.20
C ASP A 105 6.89 -5.41 -24.34
N PRO A 106 5.97 -6.31 -24.75
CA PRO A 106 5.72 -7.57 -24.03
C PRO A 106 6.93 -8.51 -23.99
N SER A 107 7.93 -8.31 -24.87
CA SER A 107 9.16 -9.11 -24.92
C SER A 107 10.19 -8.65 -23.89
N SER A 108 10.18 -7.36 -23.56
CA SER A 108 11.06 -6.71 -22.57
C SER A 108 10.71 -7.08 -21.13
N ALA A 109 9.45 -7.45 -20.86
CA ALA A 109 9.02 -8.02 -19.57
C ALA A 109 9.73 -9.35 -19.22
N LYS A 110 10.43 -9.98 -20.18
CA LYS A 110 11.13 -11.26 -20.02
C LYS A 110 12.64 -11.12 -19.83
N LEU A 111 13.20 -9.94 -20.06
CA LEU A 111 14.65 -9.72 -19.99
C LEU A 111 15.04 -9.15 -18.62
N MET A 112 15.34 -10.08 -17.71
CA MET A 112 16.22 -10.00 -16.55
C MET A 112 16.67 -8.59 -16.10
N GLY A 113 16.23 -8.21 -14.91
CA GLY A 113 16.64 -7.01 -14.19
C GLY A 113 15.41 -6.35 -13.58
N SER A 114 15.31 -6.42 -12.25
CA SER A 114 14.33 -5.67 -11.46
C SER A 114 14.39 -4.18 -11.84
N ARG A 115 13.55 -3.75 -12.79
CA ARG A 115 13.26 -2.33 -13.02
C ARG A 115 12.28 -1.91 -11.94
N ASP A 116 12.82 -1.75 -10.75
CA ASP A 116 12.10 -1.33 -9.58
C ASP A 116 11.73 0.14 -9.75
N PHE A 117 10.45 0.43 -9.91
CA PHE A 117 9.91 1.78 -9.78
C PHE A 117 9.21 1.93 -8.44
N PRO A 118 9.94 2.14 -7.33
CA PRO A 118 9.31 2.44 -6.05
C PRO A 118 8.78 3.87 -6.08
N TYR A 119 7.46 4.01 -6.04
CA TYR A 119 6.81 5.31 -5.87
C TYR A 119 6.43 5.51 -4.41
N GLY A 120 7.04 6.50 -3.77
CA GLY A 120 6.69 6.93 -2.41
C GLY A 120 5.71 8.10 -2.45
N ILE A 121 4.49 7.88 -1.96
CA ILE A 121 3.46 8.91 -1.83
C ILE A 121 3.30 9.24 -0.34
N PRO A 122 3.69 10.44 0.11
CA PRO A 122 3.47 10.85 1.49
C PRO A 122 1.98 11.07 1.75
N VAL A 123 1.45 10.44 2.80
CA VAL A 123 0.01 10.50 3.15
C VAL A 123 -0.22 11.41 4.34
N SER A 124 0.59 11.26 5.38
CA SER A 124 0.63 12.13 6.56
C SER A 124 2.04 12.13 7.15
N PRO A 125 2.36 13.03 8.10
CA PRO A 125 3.60 12.91 8.88
C PRO A 125 3.74 11.50 9.47
N GLY A 126 4.89 10.86 9.28
CA GLY A 126 5.15 9.48 9.72
C GLY A 126 4.51 8.36 8.91
N ASN A 127 3.70 8.67 7.88
CA ASN A 127 3.05 7.66 7.04
C ASN A 127 3.23 7.96 5.55
N SER A 128 3.88 7.03 4.86
CA SER A 128 4.04 7.07 3.40
C SER A 128 3.52 5.78 2.80
N ARG A 129 2.89 5.88 1.63
CA ARG A 129 2.51 4.72 0.82
C ARG A 129 3.61 4.45 -0.20
N LEU A 130 4.20 3.27 -0.12
CA LEU A 130 5.11 2.76 -1.13
C LEU A 130 4.32 1.91 -2.12
N ILE A 131 4.41 2.25 -3.40
CA ILE A 131 3.83 1.48 -4.49
C ILE A 131 4.99 0.89 -5.28
N TRP A 132 4.96 -0.42 -5.44
CA TRP A 132 5.98 -1.13 -6.19
C TRP A 132 5.33 -2.05 -7.21
N SER A 133 5.89 -2.04 -8.42
CA SER A 133 5.48 -2.92 -9.51
C SER A 133 6.67 -3.77 -9.90
N TYR A 134 6.51 -5.09 -9.79
CA TYR A 134 7.51 -6.05 -10.21
C TYR A 134 7.09 -6.67 -11.54
N PRO A 135 7.86 -6.49 -12.62
CA PRO A 135 7.74 -7.38 -13.77
C PRO A 135 8.17 -8.80 -13.35
N SER A 136 7.60 -9.82 -14.00
CA SER A 136 7.92 -11.22 -13.74
C SER A 136 9.43 -11.49 -13.76
N PHE A 137 9.96 -12.15 -12.71
CA PHE A 137 11.39 -12.42 -12.57
C PHE A 137 11.91 -13.53 -13.50
N PHE A 138 11.08 -14.52 -13.85
CA PHE A 138 11.52 -15.71 -14.58
C PHE A 138 10.69 -15.94 -15.84
N GLY A 139 11.15 -15.40 -16.97
CA GLY A 139 10.59 -15.80 -18.26
C GLY A 139 10.64 -17.34 -18.42
N GLY A 140 9.49 -17.98 -18.67
CA GLY A 140 9.45 -19.41 -19.01
C GLY A 140 8.39 -20.23 -18.25
N TRP A 141 8.69 -21.52 -18.03
CA TRP A 141 7.78 -22.50 -17.42
C TRP A 141 7.67 -22.38 -15.90
N ILE A 142 8.68 -21.79 -15.24
CA ILE A 142 8.74 -21.60 -13.78
C ILE A 142 7.60 -20.69 -13.29
N ASP A 143 7.30 -19.61 -14.03
CA ASP A 143 6.17 -18.70 -13.79
C ASP A 143 4.80 -19.40 -13.82
N LYS A 144 4.69 -20.59 -14.44
CA LYS A 144 3.46 -21.38 -14.45
C LYS A 144 3.30 -22.29 -13.24
N ILE A 145 4.40 -22.64 -12.57
CA ILE A 145 4.40 -23.59 -11.44
C ILE A 145 4.39 -22.85 -10.11
N ILE A 146 5.17 -21.78 -9.98
CA ILE A 146 5.32 -21.08 -8.71
C ILE A 146 4.21 -20.02 -8.60
N PRO A 147 3.36 -20.09 -7.55
CA PRO A 147 2.35 -19.07 -7.32
C PRO A 147 2.95 -17.68 -7.20
N LYS A 148 2.35 -16.71 -7.89
CA LYS A 148 2.81 -15.31 -7.91
C LYS A 148 3.03 -14.70 -6.53
N TRP A 149 2.23 -15.11 -5.53
CA TRP A 149 2.35 -14.60 -4.17
C TRP A 149 3.69 -14.95 -3.50
N ILE A 150 4.34 -16.06 -3.89
CA ILE A 150 5.63 -16.47 -3.29
C ILE A 150 6.72 -15.46 -3.63
N PHE A 151 6.82 -15.06 -4.90
CA PHE A 151 7.79 -14.05 -5.32
C PHE A 151 7.44 -12.66 -4.78
N HIS A 152 6.15 -12.33 -4.78
CA HIS A 152 5.67 -11.06 -4.26
C HIS A 152 6.03 -10.88 -2.78
N ILE A 153 5.77 -11.88 -1.94
CA ILE A 153 6.14 -11.85 -0.52
C ILE A 153 7.65 -11.85 -0.33
N GLY A 154 8.40 -12.64 -1.13
CA GLY A 154 9.85 -12.70 -1.02
C GLY A 154 10.52 -11.35 -1.23
N MET A 155 10.07 -10.57 -2.21
CA MET A 155 10.64 -9.24 -2.49
C MET A 155 10.20 -8.19 -1.47
N ASP A 156 8.94 -8.23 -1.03
CA ASP A 156 8.41 -7.37 0.04
C ASP A 156 9.18 -7.56 1.36
N LEU A 157 9.37 -8.82 1.75
CA LEU A 157 10.18 -9.22 2.92
C LEU A 157 11.62 -8.73 2.81
N LEU A 158 12.28 -9.00 1.68
CA LEU A 158 13.72 -8.78 1.55
C LEU A 158 14.13 -7.31 1.49
N VAL A 159 13.26 -6.43 1.00
CA VAL A 159 13.63 -5.03 0.74
C VAL A 159 12.83 -4.03 1.58
N GLN A 160 11.51 -4.21 1.71
CA GLN A 160 10.70 -3.21 2.43
C GLN A 160 10.74 -3.44 3.93
N ASP A 161 10.49 -4.67 4.37
CA ASP A 161 10.44 -4.97 5.80
C ASP A 161 11.78 -4.79 6.50
N SER A 162 12.89 -5.14 5.83
CA SER A 162 14.22 -4.99 6.43
C SER A 162 14.52 -3.53 6.76
N ASP A 163 14.11 -2.62 5.89
CA ASP A 163 14.52 -1.21 5.96
C ASP A 163 13.51 -0.35 6.73
N LEU A 164 12.25 -0.80 6.85
CA LEU A 164 11.16 -0.05 7.50
C LEU A 164 11.54 0.48 8.89
N SER A 165 12.13 -0.36 9.73
CA SER A 165 12.51 0.05 11.09
C SER A 165 13.64 1.08 11.12
N ILE A 166 14.54 1.03 10.14
CA ILE A 166 15.64 1.99 10.00
C ILE A 166 15.07 3.33 9.53
N LEU A 167 14.22 3.31 8.50
CA LEU A 167 13.56 4.50 7.95
C LEU A 167 12.73 5.23 9.02
N HIS A 168 11.99 4.48 9.85
CA HIS A 168 11.21 5.03 10.96
C HIS A 168 12.09 5.75 12.01
N VAL A 169 13.26 5.19 12.33
CA VAL A 169 14.21 5.82 13.26
C VAL A 169 14.89 7.02 12.62
N GLU A 170 15.24 6.94 11.33
CA GLU A 170 15.88 8.04 10.59
C GLU A 170 15.00 9.29 10.57
N GLU A 171 13.72 9.15 10.23
CA GLU A 171 12.77 10.27 10.18
C GLU A 171 12.75 11.04 11.52
N ARG A 172 12.68 10.31 12.63
CA ARG A 172 12.64 10.89 13.98
C ARG A 172 13.94 11.59 14.35
N LYS A 173 15.09 11.01 14.02
CA LYS A 173 16.38 11.65 14.26
C LYS A 173 16.52 12.95 13.46
N ILE A 174 16.07 12.95 12.21
CA ILE A 174 16.10 14.14 11.36
C ILE A 174 15.13 15.21 11.89
N MET A 175 13.94 14.82 12.33
CA MET A 175 12.98 15.76 12.91
C MET A 175 13.47 16.39 14.21
N ASN A 176 14.13 15.63 15.08
CA ASN A 176 14.70 16.16 16.32
C ASN A 176 15.78 17.23 16.08
N VAL A 177 16.57 17.08 15.00
CA VAL A 177 17.66 17.99 14.63
C VAL A 177 17.16 19.16 13.76
N GLY A 178 16.02 18.95 13.08
CA GLY A 178 15.40 19.87 12.13
C GLY A 178 15.90 19.64 10.69
N PRO A 179 15.03 19.85 9.68
CA PRO A 179 15.32 19.57 8.26
C PRO A 179 16.46 20.41 7.69
N ALA A 180 16.73 21.59 8.25
CA ALA A 180 17.84 22.44 7.84
C ALA A 180 19.21 21.85 8.24
N ASN A 181 19.26 21.12 9.35
CA ASN A 181 20.48 20.61 10.00
C ASN A 181 20.65 19.09 9.85
N TRP A 182 19.98 18.46 8.88
CA TRP A 182 19.95 17.01 8.70
C TRP A 182 21.34 16.33 8.71
N GLN A 183 22.41 17.04 8.34
CA GLN A 183 23.79 16.53 8.40
C GLN A 183 24.27 16.20 9.82
N LYS A 184 23.66 16.76 10.86
CA LYS A 184 23.96 16.36 12.25
C LYS A 184 23.31 15.02 12.63
N ALA A 185 22.27 14.60 11.89
CA ALA A 185 21.59 13.32 12.10
C ALA A 185 22.24 12.19 11.27
N CYS A 186 22.78 12.50 10.09
CA CYS A 186 23.36 11.54 9.17
C CYS A 186 24.81 11.90 8.83
N PHE A 187 25.75 10.98 9.10
CA PHE A 187 27.16 11.15 8.72
C PHE A 187 27.37 10.63 7.29
N VAL A 188 27.63 11.54 6.34
CA VAL A 188 27.74 11.25 4.89
C VAL A 188 29.05 11.78 4.30
N PRO A 189 30.22 11.20 4.67
CA PRO A 189 31.52 11.76 4.33
C PRO A 189 32.04 11.34 2.94
N THR A 190 31.43 10.35 2.28
CA THR A 190 32.02 9.69 1.11
C THR A 190 31.39 10.15 -0.20
N LYS A 191 32.06 9.85 -1.32
CA LYS A 191 31.50 10.06 -2.66
C LYS A 191 30.27 9.19 -2.93
N ALA A 192 30.12 8.05 -2.25
CA ALA A 192 28.95 7.19 -2.38
C ALA A 192 27.68 7.89 -1.89
N ASP A 193 27.82 8.84 -0.97
CA ASP A 193 26.70 9.60 -0.40
C ASP A 193 26.21 10.75 -1.28
N ALA A 194 26.81 10.95 -2.47
CA ALA A 194 26.50 12.07 -3.35
C ALA A 194 25.01 12.14 -3.73
N PHE A 195 24.35 11.00 -3.90
CA PHE A 195 22.91 10.95 -4.19
C PHE A 195 22.05 11.41 -3.02
N VAL A 196 22.40 11.03 -1.78
CA VAL A 196 21.69 11.48 -0.57
C VAL A 196 21.81 13.00 -0.42
N VAL A 197 23.03 13.53 -0.58
CA VAL A 197 23.29 14.98 -0.53
C VAL A 197 22.55 15.71 -1.65
N GLY A 198 22.57 15.16 -2.87
CA GLY A 198 21.88 15.70 -4.03
C GLY A 198 20.37 15.77 -3.84
N PHE A 199 19.76 14.68 -3.36
CA PHE A 199 18.34 14.62 -3.03
C PHE A 199 17.93 15.63 -1.97
N ARG A 200 18.67 15.73 -0.85
CA ARG A 200 18.37 16.70 0.21
C ARG A 200 18.49 18.15 -0.28
N ARG A 201 19.44 18.44 -1.18
CA ARG A 201 19.58 19.75 -1.83
C ARG A 201 18.41 20.06 -2.75
N TRP A 202 17.99 19.08 -3.54
CA TRP A 202 16.80 19.18 -4.40
C TRP A 202 15.54 19.43 -3.55
N LEU A 203 15.34 18.66 -2.48
CA LEU A 203 14.20 18.81 -1.58
C LEU A 203 14.18 20.20 -0.91
N ARG A 204 15.34 20.71 -0.51
CA ARG A 204 15.48 22.09 0.00
C ARG A 204 15.08 23.13 -1.03
N LYS A 205 15.52 22.97 -2.28
CA LYS A 205 15.26 23.91 -3.37
C LYS A 205 13.77 23.95 -3.76
N TYR A 206 13.10 22.81 -3.80
CA TYR A 206 11.72 22.71 -4.33
C TYR A 206 10.63 22.65 -3.26
N ALA A 207 10.95 22.21 -2.04
CA ALA A 207 9.97 22.05 -0.96
C ALA A 207 10.37 22.75 0.34
N GLY A 208 11.47 23.54 0.36
CA GLY A 208 11.95 24.17 1.59
C GLY A 208 12.58 23.20 2.59
N GLY A 209 12.78 21.93 2.20
CA GLY A 209 13.45 20.90 3.00
C GLY A 209 12.52 19.94 3.72
N GLN A 210 11.21 20.17 3.67
CA GLN A 210 10.18 19.29 4.22
C GLN A 210 8.93 19.28 3.33
N ILE A 211 8.05 18.31 3.53
CA ILE A 211 6.77 18.28 2.81
C ILE A 211 5.86 19.34 3.43
N ASN A 212 5.31 20.22 2.60
CA ASN A 212 4.33 21.19 3.04
C ASN A 212 2.94 20.55 3.10
N TRP A 213 2.46 20.32 4.32
CA TRP A 213 1.15 19.72 4.60
C TRP A 213 -0.03 20.70 4.53
N GLY A 214 0.22 21.98 4.23
CA GLY A 214 -0.82 22.99 4.04
C GLY A 214 -1.72 23.22 5.26
N GLY A 215 -1.19 23.01 6.47
CA GLY A 215 -1.92 23.16 7.73
C GLY A 215 -2.92 22.04 8.06
N LYS A 216 -3.02 20.98 7.24
CA LYS A 216 -3.93 19.84 7.48
C LYS A 216 -3.45 18.90 8.58
N PHE A 217 -2.14 18.83 8.78
CA PHE A 217 -1.52 17.94 9.75
C PHE A 217 -0.63 18.74 10.68
N SER A 218 -0.57 18.31 11.94
CA SER A 218 0.44 18.78 12.89
C SER A 218 1.82 18.35 12.40
N GLU A 219 2.83 19.20 12.58
CA GLU A 219 4.22 18.86 12.25
C GLU A 219 4.84 17.84 13.24
N ILE A 220 4.05 17.30 14.18
CA ILE A 220 4.50 16.35 15.20
C ILE A 220 4.23 14.92 14.70
N LEU A 221 5.25 14.07 14.78
CA LEU A 221 5.10 12.65 14.47
C LEU A 221 4.26 11.92 15.53
N PRO A 222 3.50 10.88 15.13
CA PRO A 222 2.86 9.99 16.08
C PRO A 222 3.91 9.31 16.99
N PRO A 223 3.53 8.86 18.19
CA PRO A 223 4.43 8.10 19.06
C PRO A 223 4.90 6.83 18.36
N THR A 224 6.12 6.38 18.67
CA THR A 224 6.66 5.12 18.13
C THR A 224 5.90 3.93 18.71
N PRO A 225 5.24 3.11 17.88
CA PRO A 225 4.63 1.87 18.36
C PRO A 225 5.70 0.82 18.70
N PRO A 226 5.35 -0.24 19.43
CA PRO A 226 6.22 -1.41 19.59
C PRO A 226 6.68 -1.97 18.24
N ARG A 227 7.89 -2.52 18.18
CA ARG A 227 8.50 -3.02 16.94
C ARG A 227 7.64 -4.06 16.22
N GLU A 228 7.00 -4.94 16.98
CA GLU A 228 6.07 -5.96 16.45
C GLU A 228 4.89 -5.33 15.72
N GLN A 229 4.32 -4.24 16.26
CA GLN A 229 3.21 -3.52 15.64
C GLN A 229 3.68 -2.67 14.45
N LEU A 230 4.88 -2.07 14.54
CA LEU A 230 5.45 -1.29 13.44
C LEU A 230 5.69 -2.16 12.21
N MET A 231 6.14 -3.39 12.41
CA MET A 231 6.51 -4.34 11.36
C MET A 231 5.42 -5.38 11.10
N ASP A 232 4.17 -5.12 11.51
CA ASP A 232 3.06 -6.01 11.22
C ASP A 232 2.61 -5.83 9.76
N ARG A 233 2.96 -6.82 8.94
CA ARG A 233 2.59 -6.86 7.52
C ARG A 233 1.12 -7.12 7.27
N TYR A 234 0.43 -7.75 8.21
CA TYR A 234 -0.94 -8.16 7.96
C TYR A 234 -1.81 -6.93 7.68
N TRP A 235 -1.66 -5.90 8.52
CA TRP A 235 -2.40 -4.66 8.41
C TRP A 235 -1.82 -3.68 7.39
N SER A 236 -0.49 -3.63 7.24
CA SER A 236 0.13 -2.70 6.30
C SER A 236 -0.03 -3.14 4.84
N HIS A 237 0.03 -4.45 4.58
CA HIS A 237 0.09 -5.01 3.24
C HIS A 237 -0.98 -6.07 2.95
N VAL A 238 -1.03 -7.15 3.74
CA VAL A 238 -1.78 -8.38 3.39
C VAL A 238 -3.26 -8.09 3.19
N VAL A 239 -3.87 -7.28 4.06
CA VAL A 239 -5.30 -6.93 3.96
C VAL A 239 -5.65 -6.17 2.67
N ASN A 240 -4.72 -5.34 2.19
CA ASN A 240 -4.90 -4.48 1.02
C ASN A 240 -4.52 -5.17 -0.29
N CYS A 241 -3.64 -6.17 -0.23
CA CYS A 241 -3.15 -6.89 -1.39
C CYS A 241 -4.01 -8.13 -1.70
N ARG A 242 -4.69 -8.14 -2.85
CA ARG A 242 -5.53 -9.28 -3.26
C ARG A 242 -4.76 -10.61 -3.32
N SER A 243 -3.53 -10.58 -3.83
CA SER A 243 -2.68 -11.78 -3.97
C SER A 243 -2.31 -12.37 -2.60
N CYS A 244 -1.77 -11.53 -1.71
CA CYS A 244 -1.35 -11.94 -0.37
C CYS A 244 -2.55 -12.30 0.52
N ASN A 245 -3.64 -11.55 0.47
CA ASN A 245 -4.87 -11.86 1.21
C ASN A 245 -5.43 -13.23 0.81
N SER A 246 -5.47 -13.52 -0.49
CA SER A 246 -5.93 -14.81 -1.01
C SER A 246 -5.03 -15.96 -0.56
N ALA A 247 -3.71 -15.77 -0.62
CA ALA A 247 -2.74 -16.75 -0.15
C ALA A 247 -2.89 -16.99 1.36
N TYR A 248 -2.96 -15.93 2.16
CA TYR A 248 -3.16 -15.99 3.61
C TYR A 248 -4.42 -16.78 3.97
N LYS A 249 -5.57 -16.48 3.36
CA LYS A 249 -6.82 -17.21 3.61
C LYS A 249 -6.72 -18.68 3.24
N SER A 250 -6.09 -18.98 2.10
CA SER A 250 -5.94 -20.35 1.62
C SER A 250 -5.02 -21.17 2.54
N LEU A 251 -3.89 -20.59 2.97
CA LEU A 251 -2.95 -21.26 3.88
C LEU A 251 -3.57 -21.48 5.27
N ASN A 252 -4.32 -20.51 5.80
CA ASN A 252 -5.06 -20.69 7.05
C ASN A 252 -6.12 -21.79 6.94
N ALA A 253 -6.83 -21.88 5.81
CA ALA A 253 -7.78 -22.96 5.57
C ALA A 253 -7.09 -24.33 5.56
N VAL A 254 -5.93 -24.45 4.89
CA VAL A 254 -5.11 -25.67 4.88
C VAL A 254 -4.63 -26.03 6.28
N GLU A 255 -4.21 -25.06 7.10
CA GLU A 255 -3.81 -25.29 8.49
C GLU A 255 -4.95 -25.93 9.29
N VAL A 256 -6.15 -25.36 9.21
CA VAL A 256 -7.34 -25.89 9.90
C VAL A 256 -7.71 -27.27 9.38
N ILE A 257 -7.67 -27.50 8.06
CA ILE A 257 -7.95 -28.81 7.46
C ILE A 257 -6.96 -29.86 7.97
N LEU A 258 -5.67 -29.54 8.06
CA LEU A 258 -4.65 -30.45 8.59
C LEU A 258 -4.92 -30.81 10.06
N GLN A 259 -5.36 -29.83 10.88
CA GLN A 259 -5.76 -30.09 12.26
C GLN A 259 -6.99 -31.01 12.34
N ILE A 260 -8.01 -30.78 11.50
CA ILE A 260 -9.20 -31.64 11.42
C ILE A 260 -8.81 -33.06 11.01
N ILE A 261 -7.97 -33.23 9.98
CA ILE A 261 -7.49 -34.56 9.54
C ILE A 261 -6.77 -35.27 10.68
N SER A 262 -5.94 -34.56 11.45
CA SER A 262 -5.25 -35.13 12.61
C SER A 262 -6.25 -35.62 13.68
N ILE A 263 -7.21 -34.79 14.06
CA ILE A 263 -8.20 -35.13 15.10
C ILE A 263 -9.10 -36.28 14.63
N VAL A 264 -9.58 -36.24 13.39
CA VAL A 264 -10.42 -37.30 12.80
C VAL A 264 -9.65 -38.62 12.73
N SER A 265 -8.37 -38.59 12.33
CA SER A 265 -7.54 -39.81 12.27
C SER A 265 -7.37 -40.46 13.65
N ILE A 266 -7.15 -39.66 14.70
CA ILE A 266 -7.09 -40.15 16.09
C ILE A 266 -8.46 -40.68 16.54
N GLY A 267 -9.54 -39.97 16.22
CA GLY A 267 -10.92 -40.36 16.54
C GLY A 267 -11.32 -41.69 15.91
N VAL A 268 -10.98 -41.91 14.63
CA VAL A 268 -11.21 -43.18 13.92
C VAL A 268 -10.45 -44.32 14.60
N VAL A 269 -9.19 -44.10 14.96
CA VAL A 269 -8.39 -45.11 15.67
C VAL A 269 -8.96 -45.43 17.05
N ALA A 270 -9.47 -44.43 17.77
CA ALA A 270 -10.05 -44.61 19.12
C ALA A 270 -11.43 -45.28 19.09
N ALA A 271 -12.26 -44.99 18.08
CA ALA A 271 -13.62 -45.51 17.97
C ALA A 271 -13.70 -46.93 17.37
N THR A 272 -12.69 -47.34 16.58
CA THR A 272 -12.69 -48.66 15.93
C THR A 272 -12.11 -49.73 16.85
N LYS A 273 -12.88 -50.81 17.03
CA LYS A 273 -12.44 -51.98 17.82
C LYS A 273 -11.21 -52.63 17.18
N GLN A 274 -10.37 -53.23 18.01
CA GLN A 274 -9.11 -53.81 17.54
C GLN A 274 -9.29 -54.94 16.54
N SER A 275 -10.43 -55.64 16.58
CA SER A 275 -10.78 -56.73 15.66
C SER A 275 -11.21 -56.26 14.27
N VAL A 276 -11.57 -54.98 14.11
CA VAL A 276 -12.12 -54.42 12.86
C VAL A 276 -11.02 -53.76 12.02
N MET A 277 -9.99 -53.20 12.67
CA MET A 277 -8.93 -52.46 12.00
C MET A 277 -7.58 -53.14 12.17
N SER A 278 -6.93 -53.45 11.04
CA SER A 278 -5.60 -54.08 11.02
C SER A 278 -4.55 -53.23 11.76
N ALA A 279 -3.53 -53.88 12.31
CA ALA A 279 -2.42 -53.19 12.96
C ALA A 279 -1.74 -52.19 12.02
N THR A 280 -1.54 -52.56 10.75
CA THR A 280 -0.96 -51.68 9.72
C THR A 280 -1.80 -50.43 9.49
N THR A 281 -3.12 -50.58 9.31
CA THR A 281 -4.04 -49.45 9.12
C THR A 281 -4.04 -48.51 10.32
N ARG A 282 -4.00 -49.07 11.53
CA ARG A 282 -3.91 -48.29 12.77
C ARG A 282 -2.64 -47.46 12.83
N THR A 283 -1.49 -48.09 12.57
CA THR A 283 -0.19 -47.42 12.59
C THR A 283 -0.13 -46.32 11.52
N MET A 284 -0.63 -46.58 10.32
CA MET A 284 -0.70 -45.56 9.26
C MET A 284 -1.59 -44.38 9.65
N ALA A 285 -2.77 -44.61 10.22
CA ALA A 285 -3.67 -43.55 10.66
C ALA A 285 -3.04 -42.67 11.77
N VAL A 286 -2.34 -43.28 12.72
CA VAL A 286 -1.59 -42.55 13.76
C VAL A 286 -0.44 -41.74 13.15
N LEU A 287 0.34 -42.32 12.24
CA LEU A 287 1.41 -41.60 11.53
C LEU A 287 0.87 -40.41 10.74
N MET A 288 -0.23 -40.60 10.01
CA MET A 288 -0.90 -39.51 9.28
C MET A 288 -1.35 -38.41 10.24
N ALA A 289 -1.92 -38.75 11.40
CA ALA A 289 -2.30 -37.76 12.40
C ALA A 289 -1.09 -36.92 12.88
N VAL A 290 0.00 -37.59 13.23
CA VAL A 290 1.23 -36.93 13.68
C VAL A 290 1.82 -36.02 12.61
N VAL A 291 1.89 -36.49 11.36
CA VAL A 291 2.40 -35.71 10.23
C VAL A 291 1.51 -34.51 9.95
N CYS A 292 0.19 -34.68 9.92
CA CYS A 292 -0.75 -33.57 9.70
C CYS A 292 -0.67 -32.53 10.82
N PHE A 293 -0.52 -32.94 12.08
CA PHE A 293 -0.33 -32.02 13.20
C PHE A 293 1.02 -31.29 13.12
N ALA A 294 2.11 -32.00 12.83
CA ALA A 294 3.42 -31.35 12.66
C ALA A 294 3.41 -30.36 11.49
N ALA A 295 2.78 -30.73 10.37
CA ALA A 295 2.62 -29.86 9.20
C ALA A 295 1.76 -28.63 9.52
N SER A 296 0.69 -28.75 10.32
CA SER A 296 -0.13 -27.61 10.70
C SER A 296 0.63 -26.64 11.62
N ARG A 297 1.43 -27.14 12.56
CA ARG A 297 2.28 -26.29 13.43
C ARG A 297 3.37 -25.58 12.63
N TRP A 298 4.00 -26.29 11.70
CA TRP A 298 4.95 -25.68 10.78
C TRP A 298 4.29 -24.61 9.90
N LEU A 299 3.09 -24.89 9.37
CA LEU A 299 2.35 -23.97 8.54
C LEU A 299 1.90 -22.72 9.32
N ALA A 300 1.45 -22.87 10.57
CA ALA A 300 1.12 -21.75 11.46
C ALA A 300 2.33 -20.84 11.70
N HIS A 301 3.50 -21.43 11.97
CA HIS A 301 4.75 -20.68 12.10
C HIS A 301 5.17 -20.01 10.78
N PHE A 302 5.00 -20.70 9.65
CA PHE A 302 5.25 -20.15 8.32
C PHE A 302 4.33 -18.96 8.02
N ILE A 303 3.03 -19.06 8.32
CA ILE A 303 2.06 -17.99 8.14
C ILE A 303 2.44 -16.80 9.00
N ASN A 304 2.74 -17.01 10.29
CA ASN A 304 3.16 -15.93 11.18
C ASN A 304 4.43 -15.23 10.66
N LYS A 305 5.48 -16.00 10.36
CA LYS A 305 6.74 -15.45 9.85
C LYS A 305 6.59 -14.73 8.51
N ASN A 306 5.72 -15.19 7.61
CA ASN A 306 5.60 -14.65 6.25
C ASN A 306 4.41 -13.70 6.02
N PHE A 307 3.49 -13.52 6.97
CA PHE A 307 2.35 -12.62 6.79
C PHE A 307 2.13 -11.66 7.97
N HIS A 308 2.73 -11.91 9.14
CA HIS A 308 2.61 -11.03 10.32
C HIS A 308 3.94 -10.35 10.61
N TYR A 309 4.84 -11.03 11.30
CA TYR A 309 6.05 -10.41 11.84
C TYR A 309 7.29 -11.25 11.57
N HIS A 310 8.34 -10.58 11.10
CA HIS A 310 9.68 -11.13 11.04
C HIS A 310 10.66 -10.06 11.51
N ASP A 311 11.44 -10.36 12.55
CA ASP A 311 12.45 -9.42 13.03
C ASP A 311 13.72 -9.49 12.18
N TYR A 312 14.23 -8.32 11.82
CA TYR A 312 15.50 -8.14 11.11
C TYR A 312 16.53 -7.54 12.07
N ASN A 313 17.47 -8.36 12.51
CA ASN A 313 18.62 -7.87 13.27
C ASN A 313 19.75 -7.48 12.32
N HIS A 314 19.94 -6.18 12.15
CA HIS A 314 21.01 -5.61 11.33
C HIS A 314 22.36 -5.53 12.04
N ALA A 315 22.41 -5.75 13.37
CA ALA A 315 23.62 -5.59 14.18
C ALA A 315 24.50 -6.85 14.25
N SER A 316 24.02 -8.00 13.76
CA SER A 316 24.68 -9.30 13.86
C SER A 316 25.21 -9.81 12.51
N ARG A 317 25.71 -8.91 11.65
CA ARG A 317 26.46 -9.28 10.44
C ARG A 317 27.93 -8.92 10.58
#